data_AF-A0A931HJG5-F1
#
_entry.id   AF-A0A931HJG5-F1
#
_cell.length_a   1.000
_cell.length_b   1.000
_cell.length_c   1.000
_cell.angle_alpha   90.00
_cell.angle_beta   90.00
_cell.angle_gamma   90.00
#
_symmetry.space_group_name_H-M   'P 1'
#
loop_
_entity.id
_entity.type
_entity.pdbx_description
1 polymer ?
#
loop_
_entity_poly.entity_id
_entity_poly.type
_entity_poly.pdbx_seq_one_letter_code
_entity_poly.pdbx_strand_id
1 'polypeptide(L)'
;MPQRLRIDRGFTIGAGAVQCWSWNWHGEPDADRGPVLFIADPKDVPPQRVVLVTYDIAKCRAGPNELHPSEVFYEFKIRNDSNITVAFRLEIVLLDDIPVRDTT
;
A
#
# COMPACT_ATOMS: atom_id res chain seq x y z
N MET A 1 4.47 16.69 8.09
CA MET A 1 3.10 16.36 7.68
C MET A 1 3.16 14.94 7.18
N PRO A 2 2.31 14.01 7.64
CA PRO A 2 2.43 12.63 7.21
C PRO A 2 2.20 12.55 5.70
N GLN A 3 3.18 12.03 4.97
CA GLN A 3 3.11 11.85 3.53
C GLN A 3 2.23 10.63 3.25
N ARG A 4 0.91 10.82 3.35
CA ARG A 4 -0.07 9.85 2.86
C ARG A 4 -0.23 10.08 1.36
N LEU A 5 0.41 9.26 0.53
CA LEU A 5 0.11 9.27 -0.89
C LEU A 5 -1.21 8.53 -1.11
N ARG A 6 -2.24 9.27 -1.53
CA ARG A 6 -3.55 8.71 -1.85
C ARG A 6 -3.74 8.66 -3.35
N ILE A 7 -3.99 7.46 -3.86
CA ILE A 7 -4.16 7.18 -5.27
C ILE A 7 -5.59 6.73 -5.53
N ASP A 8 -6.36 7.55 -6.24
CA ASP A 8 -7.70 7.23 -6.71
C ASP A 8 -7.68 7.07 -8.23
N ARG A 9 -7.38 5.85 -8.69
CA ARG A 9 -7.31 5.49 -10.12
C ARG A 9 -8.42 4.51 -10.53
N GLY A 10 -9.56 4.54 -9.84
CA GLY A 10 -10.69 3.68 -10.16
C GLY A 10 -10.47 2.19 -9.86
N PHE A 11 -9.65 1.87 -8.86
CA PHE A 11 -9.42 0.48 -8.48
C PHE A 11 -10.73 -0.18 -8.04
N THR A 12 -10.96 -1.38 -8.55
CA THR A 12 -12.15 -2.18 -8.26
C THR A 12 -11.74 -3.64 -8.12
N ILE A 13 -12.25 -4.33 -7.10
CA ILE A 13 -12.00 -5.75 -6.86
C ILE A 13 -13.33 -6.49 -6.66
N GLY A 14 -13.50 -7.62 -7.34
CA GLY A 14 -14.69 -8.45 -7.24
C GLY A 14 -14.85 -9.08 -5.85
N ALA A 15 -16.07 -9.51 -5.51
CA ALA A 15 -16.35 -10.26 -4.29
C ALA A 15 -15.48 -11.54 -4.20
N GLY A 16 -14.86 -11.79 -3.05
CA GLY A 16 -14.00 -12.96 -2.83
C GLY A 16 -12.69 -12.98 -3.64
N ALA A 17 -12.39 -11.94 -4.42
CA ALA A 17 -11.24 -11.92 -5.32
C ALA A 17 -9.94 -11.50 -4.60
N VAL A 18 -8.82 -11.84 -5.23
CA VAL A 18 -7.48 -11.40 -4.85
C VAL A 18 -6.84 -10.66 -6.03
N GLN A 19 -6.23 -9.52 -5.76
CA GLN A 19 -5.40 -8.78 -6.71
C GLN A 19 -3.96 -8.73 -6.20
N CYS A 20 -3.01 -8.96 -7.09
CA CYS A 20 -1.59 -8.85 -6.82
C CYS A 20 -1.04 -7.63 -7.58
N TRP A 21 -0.24 -6.82 -6.90
CA TRP A 21 0.31 -5.58 -7.43
C TRP A 21 1.80 -5.50 -7.16
N SER A 22 2.50 -4.81 -8.05
CA SER A 22 3.89 -4.44 -7.89
C SER A 22 4.01 -2.93 -8.06
N TRP A 23 4.70 -2.28 -7.12
CA TRP A 23 4.98 -0.86 -7.14
C TRP A 23 6.49 -0.64 -7.16
N ASN A 24 6.93 0.34 -7.94
CA ASN A 24 8.33 0.69 -8.09
C ASN A 24 8.51 2.17 -7.79
N TRP A 25 9.42 2.49 -6.87
CA TRP A 25 9.93 3.85 -6.69
C TRP A 25 11.37 3.88 -7.18
N HIS A 26 11.58 4.62 -8.27
CA HIS A 26 12.89 4.85 -8.86
C HIS A 26 13.15 6.35 -8.96
N GLY A 27 14.21 6.83 -8.29
CA GLY A 27 14.66 8.22 -8.39
C GLY A 27 13.81 9.27 -7.66
N GLU A 28 12.81 8.86 -6.87
CA GLU A 28 12.10 9.79 -5.98
C GLU A 28 12.90 10.04 -4.69
N PRO A 29 13.04 11.29 -4.24
CA PRO A 29 13.51 11.55 -2.88
C PRO A 29 12.50 10.88 -1.95
N ASP A 30 13.00 9.98 -1.10
CA ASP A 30 12.22 9.15 -0.16
C ASP A 30 11.86 7.73 -0.64
N ALA A 31 12.34 7.31 -1.82
CA ALA A 31 12.16 5.93 -2.31
C ALA A 31 12.72 4.87 -1.35
N ASP A 32 13.78 5.19 -0.59
CA ASP A 32 14.41 4.31 0.39
C ASP A 32 13.81 4.40 1.81
N ARG A 33 12.83 5.27 2.04
CA ARG A 33 12.20 5.49 3.36
C ARG A 33 11.26 4.36 3.79
N GLY A 34 11.46 3.16 3.25
CA GLY A 34 10.82 1.97 3.80
C GLY A 34 11.06 1.91 5.32
N PRO A 35 10.15 1.32 6.11
CA PRO A 35 8.96 0.56 5.69
C PRO A 35 7.73 1.42 5.37
N VAL A 36 6.91 0.94 4.42
CA VAL A 36 5.62 1.54 4.05
C VAL A 36 4.51 0.49 4.15
N LEU A 37 3.31 0.93 4.49
CA LEU A 37 2.09 0.14 4.53
C LEU A 37 1.21 0.51 3.33
N PHE A 38 0.71 -0.51 2.63
CA PHE A 38 -0.32 -0.31 1.60
C PHE A 38 -1.71 -0.56 2.20
N ILE A 39 -2.61 0.41 2.06
CA ILE A 39 -3.99 0.31 2.56
C ILE A 39 -4.94 0.42 1.37
N ALA A 40 -5.84 -0.54 1.24
CA ALA A 40 -6.97 -0.43 0.34
C ALA A 40 -8.16 0.16 1.12
N ASP A 41 -8.38 1.47 0.96
CA ASP A 41 -9.50 2.21 1.59
C ASP A 41 -10.77 2.05 0.75
N PRO A 42 -11.80 1.32 1.22
CA PRO A 42 -13.04 1.16 0.48
C PRO A 42 -13.70 2.52 0.19
N LYS A 43 -14.22 2.70 -1.02
CA LYS A 43 -14.99 3.89 -1.39
C LYS A 43 -16.39 3.52 -1.85
N ASP A 44 -17.31 4.47 -1.66
CA ASP A 44 -18.69 4.40 -2.14
C ASP A 44 -19.50 3.23 -1.55
N VAL A 45 -19.02 2.66 -0.43
CA VAL A 45 -19.65 1.56 0.31
C VAL A 45 -19.50 1.78 1.82
N PRO A 46 -20.52 1.41 2.63
CA PRO A 46 -20.43 1.53 4.08
C PRO A 46 -19.30 0.64 4.65
N PRO A 47 -18.45 1.15 5.57
CA PRO A 47 -17.29 0.41 6.11
C PRO A 47 -17.66 -0.93 6.78
N GLN A 48 -18.86 -1.03 7.35
CA GLN A 48 -19.36 -2.22 8.04
C GLN A 48 -19.62 -3.41 7.11
N ARG A 49 -19.59 -3.21 5.78
CA ARG A 49 -19.92 -4.22 4.78
C ARG A 49 -18.71 -4.70 3.98
N VAL A 50 -17.53 -4.15 4.24
CA VAL A 50 -16.34 -4.40 3.43
C VAL A 50 -15.16 -4.78 4.29
N VAL A 51 -14.50 -5.85 3.88
CA VAL A 51 -13.22 -6.29 4.45
C VAL A 51 -12.24 -6.38 3.29
N LEU A 52 -11.35 -5.39 3.19
CA LEU A 52 -10.18 -5.45 2.31
C LEU A 52 -8.96 -5.73 3.18
N VAL A 53 -8.23 -6.79 2.84
CA VAL A 53 -7.00 -7.19 3.54
C VAL A 53 -5.83 -6.96 2.62
N THR A 54 -4.89 -6.12 3.03
CA THR A 54 -3.62 -5.91 2.33
C THR A 54 -2.51 -6.70 3.00
N TYR A 55 -1.72 -7.41 2.20
CA TYR A 55 -0.45 -8.01 2.61
C TYR A 55 0.64 -7.38 1.75
N ASP A 56 1.71 -6.85 2.35
CA ASP A 56 2.81 -6.26 1.63
C ASP A 56 4.16 -6.86 2.04
N ILE A 57 5.09 -6.89 1.07
CA ILE A 57 6.50 -7.22 1.27
C ILE A 57 7.31 -6.23 0.43
N ALA A 58 8.27 -5.56 1.08
CA ALA A 58 9.22 -4.68 0.41
C ALA A 58 10.49 -5.46 0.02
N LYS A 59 11.00 -5.24 -1.20
CA LYS A 59 12.32 -5.69 -1.66
C LYS A 59 13.08 -4.47 -2.19
N CYS A 60 14.12 -4.07 -1.48
CA CYS A 60 15.04 -3.03 -1.98
C CYS A 60 16.02 -3.67 -2.97
N ARG A 61 16.30 -3.00 -4.09
CA ARG A 61 17.35 -3.42 -5.03
C ARG A 61 18.32 -2.27 -5.23
N ALA A 62 19.57 -2.46 -4.84
CA ALA A 62 20.65 -1.57 -5.29
C ALA A 62 21.09 -1.97 -6.69
N GLY A 63 21.32 -0.99 -7.57
CA GLY A 63 22.01 -1.19 -8.82
C GLY A 63 23.45 -1.67 -8.59
N PRO A 64 24.08 -2.36 -9.56
CA PRO A 64 25.49 -2.70 -9.45
C PRO A 64 26.32 -1.42 -9.30
N ASN A 65 27.05 -1.31 -8.18
CA ASN A 65 27.88 -0.17 -7.75
C ASN A 65 27.17 1.02 -7.08
N GLU A 66 25.93 0.86 -6.61
CA GLU A 66 25.26 1.89 -5.82
C GLU A 66 25.42 1.63 -4.31
N LEU A 67 25.90 2.64 -3.58
CA LEU A 67 26.02 2.62 -2.10
C LEU A 67 24.66 2.69 -1.38
N HIS A 68 23.64 3.20 -2.07
CA HIS A 68 22.26 3.30 -1.59
C HIS A 68 21.33 2.75 -2.68
N PRO A 69 20.29 1.98 -2.34
CA PRO A 69 19.36 1.47 -3.34
C PRO A 69 18.66 2.65 -4.03
N SER A 70 18.91 2.83 -5.33
CA SER A 70 18.19 3.82 -6.16
C SER A 70 16.76 3.40 -6.50
N GLU A 71 16.43 2.13 -6.25
CA GLU A 71 15.19 1.50 -6.65
C GLU A 71 14.61 0.59 -5.54
N VAL A 72 13.36 0.83 -5.17
CA VAL A 72 12.64 -0.02 -4.22
C VAL A 72 11.40 -0.61 -4.88
N PHE A 73 11.29 -1.93 -4.82
CA PHE A 73 10.16 -2.69 -5.32
C PHE A 73 9.28 -3.15 -4.16
N TYR A 74 8.00 -2.86 -4.24
CA TYR A 74 7.01 -3.37 -3.31
C TYR A 74 6.11 -4.36 -4.03
N GLU A 75 5.90 -5.52 -3.44
CA GLU A 75 4.90 -6.49 -3.88
C GLU A 75 3.82 -6.55 -2.81
N PHE A 76 2.57 -6.33 -3.21
CA PHE A 76 1.45 -6.42 -2.27
C PHE A 76 0.23 -7.11 -2.88
N LYS A 77 -0.60 -7.66 -2.00
CA LYS A 77 -1.84 -8.37 -2.35
C LYS A 77 -3.00 -7.73 -1.63
N ILE A 78 -4.09 -7.50 -2.35
CA ILE A 78 -5.36 -7.06 -1.78
C ILE A 78 -6.35 -8.20 -1.95
N ARG A 79 -6.95 -8.64 -0.84
CA ARG A 79 -8.04 -9.61 -0.84
C ARG A 79 -9.33 -8.93 -0.44
N ASN A 80 -10.39 -9.18 -1.21
CA ASN A 80 -11.75 -8.76 -0.86
C ASN A 80 -12.50 -9.92 -0.21
N ASP A 81 -12.65 -9.85 1.11
CA ASP A 81 -13.40 -10.86 1.89
C ASP A 81 -14.90 -10.53 1.99
N SER A 82 -15.34 -9.44 1.38
CA SER A 82 -16.76 -9.12 1.29
C SER A 82 -17.46 -9.91 0.19
N ASN A 83 -18.79 -9.97 0.26
CA ASN A 83 -19.65 -10.59 -0.73
C ASN A 83 -20.11 -9.63 -1.84
N ILE A 84 -19.48 -8.45 -1.95
CA ILE A 84 -19.78 -7.44 -2.97
C ILE A 84 -18.50 -7.03 -3.71
N THR A 85 -18.66 -6.53 -4.93
CA THR A 85 -17.59 -5.83 -5.62
C THR A 85 -17.34 -4.49 -4.94
N VAL A 86 -16.08 -4.15 -4.72
CA VAL A 86 -15.66 -2.97 -3.95
C VAL A 86 -14.76 -2.11 -4.81
N ALA A 87 -15.11 -0.84 -4.95
CA ALA A 87 -14.17 0.18 -5.40
C ALA A 87 -13.34 0.65 -4.20
N PHE A 88 -12.05 0.94 -4.41
CA PHE A 88 -11.17 1.39 -3.33
C PHE A 88 -10.15 2.43 -3.81
N ARG A 89 -9.57 3.13 -2.84
CA ARG A 89 -8.42 4.01 -3.01
C ARG A 89 -7.21 3.30 -2.44
N LEU A 90 -6.07 3.42 -3.11
CA LEU A 90 -4.82 2.90 -2.58
C LEU A 90 -4.14 4.02 -1.79
N GLU A 91 -3.91 3.79 -0.51
CA GLU A 91 -3.12 4.68 0.35
C GLU A 91 -1.77 4.04 0.63
N ILE A 92 -0.71 4.83 0.50
CA ILE A 92 0.66 4.45 0.87
C ILE A 92 1.03 5.28 2.09
N VAL A 93 1.40 4.59 3.17
CA VAL A 93 1.69 5.21 4.47
C VAL A 93 3.11 4.86 4.87
N LEU A 94 3.96 5.86 5.11
CA LEU A 94 5.28 5.64 5.71
C LEU A 94 5.09 5.22 7.18
N LEU A 95 5.81 4.20 7.69
CA LEU A 95 5.62 3.80 9.09
C LEU A 95 6.00 4.90 10.09
N ASP A 96 6.96 5.76 9.74
CA ASP A 96 7.34 6.94 10.53
C ASP A 96 6.17 7.91 10.77
N ASP A 97 5.14 7.85 9.91
CA ASP A 97 3.93 8.65 10.00
C ASP A 97 2.80 7.99 10.80
N ILE A 98 2.98 6.74 11.24
CA ILE A 98 2.02 6.06 12.11
C ILE A 98 2.29 6.50 13.55
N PRO A 99 1.36 7.19 14.21
CA PRO A 99 1.54 7.55 15.61
C PRO A 99 1.67 6.27 16.43
N VAL A 100 2.84 6.07 17.03
CA VAL A 100 3.04 5.02 18.03
C VAL A 100 2.08 5.33 19.17
N ARG A 101 1.06 4.49 19.35
CA ARG A 101 0.27 4.55 20.57
C ARG A 101 1.16 4.06 21.68
N ASP A 102 1.66 4.98 22.52
CA ASP A 102 2.19 4.62 23.82
C ASP A 102 1.06 3.95 24.61
N THR A 103 1.07 2.62 24.64
CA THR A 103 0.30 1.85 25.60
C THR A 103 1.01 1.95 26.95
N THR A 104 0.71 3.01 27.70
CA THR A 104 0.88 3.04 29.16
C THR A 104 -0.32 2.41 29.85
#